data_AF-A0A1B6KCU3-F1
#
_entry.id   AF-A0A1B6KCU3-F1
#
_cell.length_a   1.000
_cell.length_b   1.000
_cell.length_c   1.000
_cell.angle_alpha   90.00
_cell.angle_beta   90.00
_cell.angle_gamma   90.00
#
_symmetry.space_group_name_H-M   'P 1'
#
loop_
_entity.id
_entity.type
_entity.pdbx_description
1 polymer ?
#
loop_
_entity_poly.entity_id
_entity_poly.type
_entity_poly.pdbx_seq_one_letter_code
_entity_poly.pdbx_strand_id
1 'polypeptide(L)'
;SSMVYNDYVLFFFREAAVEYMNCGKVIYSRVARVCKKDKGGPHQFGDRWTSFLKSRLNCSIPGEYPFYFDEIQSTSEVVSGTYGSTRAEMVYGVFTTPVNSIGGSAICAFSMSALMGNFDGEFKEQATMNANWLRVPPSKVPEPRPGQCVNDSRTLPDVSVYFIKSHSLMDRAVPPFFSVPLLVRLSSQYRFSAIAVDPQVQAVNGEVYDVMFVGTDDGRILKAINVANPDGEPQVRSVVVEELQVLRNGDTVRSLSIARVPGQEDKLLVVSDDIVITIPLQRCATVKITNCSDCIGLQDPYCAWDTRERQCVAHSDNNKKKHFLQNIPRGEHKACPAPTHVMSAIASQPLDDKD
;
A
#
# COMPACT_ATOMS: atom_id res chain seq x y z
N SER A 1 -8.77 4.64 6.63
CA SER A 1 -9.39 3.59 5.80
C SER A 1 -10.04 2.55 6.72
N SER A 2 -11.04 1.82 6.24
CA SER A 2 -11.66 0.70 6.98
C SER A 2 -12.09 -0.40 6.03
N MET A 3 -11.97 -1.66 6.45
CA MET A 3 -12.35 -2.81 5.63
C MET A 3 -12.87 -3.95 6.49
N VAL A 4 -13.64 -4.84 5.86
CA VAL A 4 -14.17 -6.04 6.49
C VAL A 4 -13.27 -7.22 6.17
N TYR A 5 -12.84 -7.97 7.18
CA TYR A 5 -12.04 -9.18 6.99
C TYR A 5 -12.44 -10.27 7.99
N ASN A 6 -12.92 -11.41 7.48
CA ASN A 6 -13.49 -12.51 8.27
C ASN A 6 -14.56 -12.01 9.27
N ASP A 7 -14.42 -12.31 10.56
CA ASP A 7 -15.35 -11.88 11.61
C ASP A 7 -15.06 -10.47 12.17
N TYR A 8 -14.10 -9.75 11.58
CA TYR A 8 -13.63 -8.46 12.08
C TYR A 8 -13.90 -7.32 11.10
N VAL A 9 -13.95 -6.11 11.65
CA VAL A 9 -13.79 -4.85 10.91
C VAL A 9 -12.46 -4.25 11.30
N LEU A 10 -11.63 -3.95 10.31
CA LEU A 10 -10.31 -3.34 10.48
C LEU A 10 -10.37 -1.84 10.20
N PHE A 11 -9.64 -1.07 10.99
CA PHE A 11 -9.51 0.38 10.86
C PHE A 11 -8.04 0.76 10.77
N PHE A 12 -7.70 1.57 9.77
CA PHE A 12 -6.36 2.09 9.53
C PHE A 12 -6.36 3.59 9.75
N PHE A 13 -5.54 4.05 10.69
CA PHE A 13 -5.48 5.44 11.12
C PHE A 13 -4.09 5.78 11.65
N ARG A 14 -3.85 7.08 11.88
CA ARG A 14 -2.68 7.58 12.59
C ARG A 14 -3.13 8.31 13.85
N GLU A 15 -2.38 8.17 14.93
CA GLU A 15 -2.68 8.79 16.22
C GLU A 15 -1.39 9.22 16.93
N ALA A 16 -1.49 10.12 17.90
CA ALA A 16 -0.38 10.42 18.80
C ALA A 16 -0.01 9.18 19.62
N ALA A 17 1.27 8.80 19.62
CA ALA A 17 1.77 7.63 20.33
C ALA A 17 2.01 7.93 21.81
N VAL A 18 1.01 7.64 22.65
CA VAL A 18 1.11 7.80 24.11
C VAL A 18 2.27 7.00 24.68
N GLU A 19 2.58 5.84 24.08
CA GLU A 19 3.70 5.00 24.51
C GLU A 19 5.08 5.62 24.28
N TYR A 20 5.15 6.70 23.52
CA TYR A 20 6.37 7.42 23.20
C TYR A 20 6.42 8.82 23.85
N MET A 21 5.36 9.25 24.55
CA MET A 21 5.27 10.61 25.10
C MET A 21 6.39 10.98 26.07
N ASN A 22 6.97 10.01 26.78
CA ASN A 22 8.13 10.22 27.67
C ASN A 22 9.43 10.54 26.89
N CYS A 23 9.49 10.18 25.60
CA CYS A 23 10.63 10.42 24.71
C CYS A 23 10.38 11.59 23.75
N GLY A 24 9.12 11.90 23.46
CA GLY A 24 8.73 13.01 22.59
C GLY A 24 7.31 12.85 22.04
N LYS A 25 6.87 13.83 21.25
CA LYS A 25 5.59 13.73 20.53
C LYS A 25 5.84 13.13 19.16
N VAL A 26 5.30 11.94 18.92
CA VAL A 26 5.34 11.26 17.62
C VAL A 26 3.94 10.75 17.27
N ILE A 27 3.61 10.77 15.99
CA ILE A 27 2.41 10.15 15.45
C ILE A 27 2.82 8.76 14.99
N TYR A 28 2.04 7.72 15.33
CA TYR A 28 2.21 6.38 14.76
C TYR A 28 0.98 5.95 13.99
N SER A 29 1.24 5.21 12.92
CA SER A 29 0.23 4.51 12.14
C SER A 29 -0.21 3.24 12.85
N ARG A 30 -1.51 3.01 12.87
CA ARG A 30 -2.16 1.90 13.54
C ARG A 30 -3.10 1.16 12.61
N VAL A 31 -3.19 -0.14 12.84
CA VAL A 31 -4.34 -0.95 12.50
C VAL A 31 -5.08 -1.29 13.78
N ALA A 32 -6.39 -1.13 13.80
CA ALA A 32 -7.25 -1.66 14.85
C ALA A 32 -8.24 -2.68 14.29
N ARG A 33 -8.73 -3.56 15.15
CA ARG A 33 -9.81 -4.49 14.83
C ARG A 33 -10.90 -4.46 15.89
N VAL A 34 -12.13 -4.73 15.45
CA VAL A 34 -13.29 -5.01 16.31
C VAL A 34 -14.06 -6.20 15.76
N CYS A 35 -14.67 -7.00 16.64
CA CYS A 35 -15.54 -8.10 16.22
C CYS A 35 -16.87 -7.55 15.71
N LYS A 36 -17.34 -8.06 14.57
CA LYS A 36 -18.65 -7.70 14.00
C LYS A 36 -19.83 -8.01 14.93
N LYS A 37 -19.68 -9.05 15.75
CA LYS A 37 -20.72 -9.58 16.64
C LYS A 37 -20.60 -9.05 18.08
N ASP A 38 -19.76 -8.06 18.34
CA ASP A 38 -19.62 -7.47 19.67
C ASP A 38 -20.90 -6.73 20.06
N LYS A 39 -21.57 -7.20 21.11
CA LYS A 39 -22.83 -6.67 21.65
C LYS A 39 -22.61 -5.75 22.85
N GLY A 40 -21.36 -5.38 23.13
CA GLY A 40 -20.97 -4.71 24.37
C GLY A 40 -20.67 -5.69 25.50
N GLY A 41 -20.17 -5.17 26.62
CA GLY A 41 -19.82 -5.95 27.81
C GLY A 41 -20.97 -6.17 28.79
N PRO A 42 -20.76 -7.01 29.82
CA PRO A 42 -21.72 -7.23 30.91
C PRO A 42 -21.94 -5.96 31.75
N HIS A 43 -23.03 -5.95 32.53
CA HIS A 43 -23.33 -4.92 33.51
C HIS A 43 -23.28 -3.48 32.94
N GLN A 44 -22.38 -2.65 33.46
CA GLN A 44 -22.17 -1.25 33.08
C GLN A 44 -21.38 -1.06 31.78
N PHE A 45 -21.02 -2.14 31.07
CA PHE A 45 -20.19 -2.09 29.87
C PHE A 45 -20.97 -2.29 28.56
N GLY A 46 -22.30 -2.23 28.60
CA GLY A 46 -23.14 -2.43 27.42
C GLY A 46 -22.87 -1.46 26.26
N ASP A 47 -22.32 -0.27 26.52
CA ASP A 47 -21.95 0.74 25.52
C ASP A 47 -20.47 0.69 25.10
N ARG A 48 -19.68 -0.28 25.60
CA ARG A 48 -18.23 -0.35 25.39
C ARG A 48 -17.82 -1.58 24.60
N TRP A 49 -16.95 -1.37 23.61
CA TRP A 49 -16.31 -2.46 22.87
C TRP A 49 -15.55 -3.40 23.83
N THR A 50 -15.74 -4.70 23.63
CA THR A 50 -15.07 -5.78 24.36
C THR A 50 -13.97 -6.45 23.54
N SER A 51 -13.88 -6.10 22.26
CA SER A 51 -12.97 -6.71 21.28
C SER A 51 -12.01 -5.73 20.60
N PHE A 52 -12.02 -4.44 20.98
CA PHE A 52 -11.17 -3.42 20.38
C PHE A 52 -9.70 -3.63 20.74
N LEU A 53 -8.87 -3.90 19.72
CA LEU A 53 -7.41 -3.94 19.81
C LEU A 53 -6.78 -3.11 18.72
N LYS A 54 -5.59 -2.57 18.96
CA LYS A 54 -4.80 -1.83 17.98
C LYS A 54 -3.32 -2.22 18.03
N SER A 55 -2.65 -2.16 16.88
CA SER A 55 -1.23 -2.43 16.72
C SER A 55 -0.55 -1.39 15.85
N ARG A 56 0.74 -1.13 16.08
CA ARG A 56 1.57 -0.25 15.24
C ARG A 56 1.82 -0.91 13.89
N LEU A 57 1.73 -0.15 12.80
CA LEU A 57 2.24 -0.55 11.49
C LEU A 57 3.69 -0.07 11.35
N ASN A 58 4.61 -0.97 11.03
CA ASN A 58 6.01 -0.61 10.79
C ASN A 58 6.26 -0.46 9.29
N CYS A 59 6.35 0.78 8.81
CA CYS A 59 6.84 1.08 7.48
C CYS A 59 8.18 1.81 7.61
N SER A 60 9.29 1.10 7.41
CA SER A 60 10.63 1.66 7.57
C SER A 60 11.62 1.07 6.58
N ILE A 61 12.65 1.85 6.24
CA ILE A 61 13.84 1.37 5.53
C ILE A 61 14.72 0.68 6.57
N PRO A 62 15.03 -0.62 6.42
CA PRO A 62 15.88 -1.33 7.38
C PRO A 62 17.33 -0.83 7.31
N GLY A 63 18.05 -1.02 8.41
CA GLY A 63 19.45 -0.65 8.57
C GLY A 63 19.84 -0.73 10.04
N GLU A 64 21.09 -0.37 10.38
CA GLU A 64 21.52 -0.23 11.78
C GLU A 64 20.64 0.81 12.52
N TYR A 65 20.26 1.86 11.79
CA TYR A 65 19.30 2.88 12.23
C TYR A 65 18.14 2.94 11.22
N PRO A 66 17.00 2.29 11.53
CA PRO A 66 15.87 2.27 10.61
C PRO A 66 15.27 3.66 10.40
N PHE A 67 14.90 3.98 9.16
CA PHE A 67 14.21 5.24 8.82
C PHE A 67 12.70 4.99 8.69
N TYR A 68 11.88 5.63 9.54
CA TYR A 68 10.44 5.36 9.65
C TYR A 68 9.57 6.35 8.88
N PHE A 69 8.51 5.83 8.24
CA PHE A 69 7.39 6.59 7.69
C PHE A 69 6.16 6.35 8.57
N ASP A 70 5.99 7.20 9.57
CA ASP A 70 5.05 6.92 10.66
C ASP A 70 3.61 7.42 10.40
N GLU A 71 3.35 8.24 9.36
CA GLU A 71 2.02 8.81 9.09
C GLU A 71 1.33 8.16 7.87
N ILE A 72 0.38 7.25 8.12
CA ILE A 72 -0.43 6.64 7.06
C ILE A 72 -1.41 7.64 6.47
N GLN A 73 -1.51 7.68 5.14
CA GLN A 73 -2.41 8.57 4.39
C GLN A 73 -3.59 7.81 3.77
N SER A 74 -3.32 6.66 3.14
CA SER A 74 -4.34 5.85 2.46
C SER A 74 -3.98 4.37 2.52
N THR A 75 -4.97 3.50 2.32
CA THR A 75 -4.74 2.06 2.06
C THR A 75 -5.52 1.61 0.84
N SER A 76 -5.06 0.53 0.21
CA SER A 76 -5.83 -0.22 -0.77
C SER A 76 -6.90 -1.09 -0.11
N GLU A 77 -7.75 -1.70 -0.93
CA GLU A 77 -8.50 -2.90 -0.58
C GLU A 77 -7.57 -4.10 -0.34
N VAL A 78 -8.11 -5.19 0.18
CA VAL A 78 -7.38 -6.46 0.30
C VAL A 78 -7.14 -7.04 -1.08
N VAL A 79 -5.87 -7.28 -1.39
CA VAL A 79 -5.41 -7.87 -2.64
C VAL A 79 -4.97 -9.31 -2.37
N SER A 80 -5.55 -10.27 -3.08
CA SER A 80 -5.11 -11.66 -3.05
C SER A 80 -4.20 -11.95 -4.23
N GLY A 81 -3.03 -12.53 -3.97
CA GLY A 81 -2.06 -12.82 -5.03
C GLY A 81 -1.08 -13.94 -4.69
N THR A 82 -0.27 -14.30 -5.68
CA THR A 82 0.84 -15.24 -5.52
C THR A 82 2.16 -14.48 -5.64
N TYR A 83 2.94 -14.47 -4.56
CA TYR A 83 4.22 -13.75 -4.46
C TYR A 83 5.35 -14.77 -4.35
N GLY A 84 6.03 -15.02 -5.46
CA GLY A 84 6.94 -16.15 -5.59
C GLY A 84 6.17 -17.46 -5.51
N SER A 85 6.47 -18.29 -4.50
CA SER A 85 5.74 -19.54 -4.21
C SER A 85 4.65 -19.38 -3.16
N THR A 86 4.49 -18.19 -2.57
CA THR A 86 3.60 -17.97 -1.43
C THR A 86 2.33 -17.26 -1.86
N ARG A 87 1.18 -17.89 -1.64
CA ARG A 87 -0.12 -17.21 -1.77
C ARG A 87 -0.35 -16.34 -0.54
N ALA A 88 -0.65 -15.06 -0.73
CA ALA A 88 -0.91 -14.14 0.36
C ALA A 88 -2.03 -13.16 0.02
N GLU A 89 -2.72 -12.71 1.05
CA GLU A 89 -3.63 -11.58 1.02
C GLU A 89 -2.94 -10.39 1.66
N MET A 90 -2.93 -9.23 1.00
CA MET A 90 -2.17 -8.07 1.42
C MET A 90 -2.98 -6.77 1.33
N VAL A 91 -2.59 -5.80 2.15
CA VAL A 91 -3.06 -4.42 2.06
C VAL A 91 -1.85 -3.54 1.81
N TYR A 92 -1.96 -2.64 0.84
CA TYR A 92 -0.95 -1.65 0.52
C TYR A 92 -1.31 -0.36 1.23
N GLY A 93 -0.36 0.22 1.97
CA GLY A 93 -0.53 1.49 2.66
C GLY A 93 0.44 2.54 2.14
N VAL A 94 -0.05 3.76 2.02
CA VAL A 94 0.75 4.96 1.76
C VAL A 94 1.12 5.59 3.09
N PHE A 95 2.42 5.81 3.31
CA PHE A 95 2.97 6.41 4.52
C PHE A 95 3.83 7.62 4.17
N THR A 96 3.86 8.59 5.07
CA THR A 96 4.69 9.78 4.94
C THR A 96 5.50 10.02 6.21
N THR A 97 6.58 10.77 6.08
CA THR A 97 7.21 11.44 7.21
C THR A 97 6.30 12.57 7.73
N PRO A 98 6.49 13.02 8.98
CA PRO A 98 5.78 14.19 9.49
C PRO A 98 5.95 15.44 8.63
N VAL A 99 4.93 16.30 8.63
CA VAL A 99 4.88 17.53 7.81
C VAL A 99 6.01 18.51 8.17
N ASN A 100 6.44 18.53 9.43
CA ASN A 100 7.54 19.35 9.94
C ASN A 100 8.93 18.72 9.74
N SER A 101 9.03 17.59 9.05
CA SER A 101 10.28 16.90 8.71
C SER A 101 10.55 16.97 7.20
N ILE A 102 11.69 16.43 6.77
CA ILE A 102 12.03 16.28 5.35
C ILE A 102 10.94 15.48 4.65
N GLY A 103 10.48 15.99 3.50
CA GLY A 103 9.49 15.37 2.64
C GLY A 103 9.89 13.94 2.25
N GLY A 104 9.13 12.97 2.74
CA GLY A 104 9.35 11.56 2.48
C GLY A 104 8.03 10.83 2.42
N SER A 105 7.87 10.01 1.40
CA SER A 105 6.71 9.11 1.24
C SER A 105 7.17 7.71 0.91
N ALA A 106 6.43 6.72 1.38
CA ALA A 106 6.70 5.33 1.11
C ALA A 106 5.41 4.53 0.94
N ILE A 107 5.52 3.41 0.21
CA ILE A 107 4.45 2.42 0.08
C ILE A 107 4.92 1.16 0.76
N CYS A 108 4.15 0.67 1.72
CA CYS A 108 4.42 -0.61 2.39
C CYS A 108 3.24 -1.55 2.18
N ALA A 109 3.53 -2.84 1.95
CA ALA A 109 2.52 -3.89 1.92
C ALA A 109 2.54 -4.66 3.25
N PHE A 110 1.37 -4.99 3.77
CA PHE A 110 1.21 -5.79 4.98
C PHE A 110 0.34 -7.00 4.65
N SER A 111 0.79 -8.21 5.00
CA SER A 111 -0.05 -9.39 4.82
C SER A 111 -1.15 -9.44 5.89
N MET A 112 -2.33 -9.88 5.48
CA MET A 112 -3.45 -10.10 6.39
C MET A 112 -3.12 -11.14 7.46
N SER A 113 -2.29 -12.14 7.12
CA SER A 113 -1.78 -13.11 8.09
C SER A 113 -0.93 -12.46 9.18
N ALA A 114 0.03 -11.58 8.82
CA ALA A 114 0.85 -10.87 9.80
C ALA A 114 0.02 -9.88 10.63
N LEU A 115 -0.91 -9.15 9.99
CA LEU A 115 -1.83 -8.24 10.68
C LEU A 115 -2.66 -8.99 11.73
N MET A 116 -3.31 -10.08 11.34
CA MET A 116 -4.17 -10.86 12.23
C MET A 116 -3.37 -11.56 13.34
N GLY A 117 -2.23 -12.19 12.99
CA GLY A 117 -1.36 -12.85 13.95
C GLY A 117 -0.75 -11.90 14.98
N ASN A 118 -0.54 -10.63 14.65
CA ASN A 118 -0.03 -9.65 15.62
C ASN A 118 -1.03 -9.35 16.75
N PHE A 119 -2.33 -9.48 16.52
CA PHE A 119 -3.35 -9.32 17.57
C PHE A 119 -3.43 -10.53 18.52
N ASP A 120 -2.85 -11.66 18.13
CA ASP A 120 -2.69 -12.83 18.99
C ASP A 120 -1.37 -12.79 19.79
N GLY A 121 -0.53 -11.78 19.54
CA GLY A 121 0.73 -11.52 20.24
C GLY A 121 0.57 -10.90 21.63
N GLU A 122 1.64 -10.35 22.19
CA GLU A 122 1.62 -9.80 23.54
C GLU A 122 1.02 -8.39 23.59
N PHE A 123 0.35 -8.05 24.69
CA PHE A 123 -0.14 -6.70 24.95
C PHE A 123 0.98 -5.80 25.47
N LYS A 124 0.81 -4.49 25.31
CA LYS A 124 1.67 -3.45 25.87
C LYS A 124 0.95 -2.76 27.03
N GLU A 125 1.60 -2.67 28.19
CA GLU A 125 1.08 -2.00 29.38
C GLU A 125 1.99 -0.87 29.84
N GLN A 126 1.37 0.13 30.47
CA GLN A 126 2.04 1.09 31.32
C GLN A 126 1.52 0.92 32.75
N ALA A 127 2.35 0.36 33.63
CA ALA A 127 1.92 0.00 34.98
C ALA A 127 1.51 1.21 35.84
N THR A 128 2.19 2.34 35.68
CA THR A 128 1.88 3.62 36.33
C THR A 128 2.18 4.76 35.37
N MET A 129 1.62 5.97 35.58
CA MET A 129 1.81 7.10 34.67
C MET A 129 3.29 7.47 34.42
N ASN A 130 4.18 7.16 35.36
CA ASN A 130 5.61 7.44 35.28
C ASN A 130 6.44 6.22 34.86
N ALA A 131 5.83 5.04 34.70
CA ALA A 131 6.52 3.83 34.28
C ALA A 131 6.74 3.81 32.77
N ASN A 132 7.74 3.04 32.35
CA ASN A 132 7.93 2.72 30.94
C ASN A 132 6.85 1.77 30.44
N TRP A 133 6.55 1.87 29.15
CA TRP A 133 5.68 0.92 28.47
C TRP A 133 6.42 -0.40 28.27
N LEU A 134 5.87 -1.48 28.81
CA LEU A 134 6.47 -2.80 28.79
C LEU A 134 5.48 -3.83 28.28
N ARG A 135 6.01 -4.97 27.82
CA ARG A 135 5.23 -6.13 27.44
C ARG A 135 4.52 -6.75 28.65
N VAL A 136 3.24 -7.05 28.49
CA VAL A 136 2.44 -7.78 29.49
C VAL A 136 2.89 -9.25 29.53
N PRO A 137 3.26 -9.80 30.71
CA PRO A 137 3.55 -11.23 30.85
C PRO A 137 2.31 -12.08 30.55
N PRO A 138 2.46 -13.24 29.86
CA PRO A 138 1.32 -14.12 29.56
C PRO A 138 0.50 -14.55 30.78
N SER A 139 1.13 -14.68 31.94
CA SER A 139 0.46 -15.04 33.21
C SER A 139 -0.52 -13.97 33.73
N LYS A 140 -0.45 -12.73 33.24
CA LYS A 140 -1.40 -11.65 33.57
C LYS A 140 -2.58 -11.56 32.60
N VAL A 141 -2.55 -12.31 31.49
CA VAL A 141 -3.62 -12.27 30.49
C VAL A 141 -4.77 -13.17 30.97
N PRO A 142 -6.00 -12.65 31.14
CA PRO A 142 -7.12 -13.44 31.63
C PRO A 142 -7.67 -14.37 30.54
N GLU A 143 -8.38 -15.41 30.98
CA GLU A 143 -9.15 -16.31 30.11
C GLU A 143 -10.65 -16.02 30.22
N PRO A 144 -11.42 -15.97 29.11
CA PRO A 144 -10.95 -16.11 27.72
C PRO A 144 -10.09 -14.92 27.29
N ARG A 145 -9.09 -15.18 26.43
CA ARG A 145 -8.19 -14.17 25.90
C ARG A 145 -8.96 -12.95 25.36
N PRO A 146 -8.69 -11.73 25.88
CA PRO A 146 -9.37 -10.53 25.44
C PRO A 146 -9.12 -10.20 23.96
N GLY A 147 -10.12 -9.65 23.28
CA GLY A 147 -10.01 -9.26 21.86
C GLY A 147 -10.38 -10.34 20.84
N GLN A 148 -10.83 -11.51 21.29
CA GLN A 148 -11.35 -12.58 20.43
C GLN A 148 -12.87 -12.47 20.25
N CYS A 149 -13.37 -12.94 19.10
CA CYS A 149 -14.81 -12.98 18.85
C CYS A 149 -15.47 -14.13 19.60
N VAL A 150 -16.50 -13.81 20.39
CA VAL A 150 -17.31 -14.76 21.13
C VAL A 150 -18.77 -14.72 20.67
N ASN A 151 -19.54 -15.76 20.96
CA ASN A 151 -20.95 -15.85 20.56
C ASN A 151 -21.82 -14.77 21.23
N ASP A 152 -21.55 -14.46 22.49
CA ASP A 152 -22.22 -13.39 23.23
C ASP A 152 -21.21 -12.65 24.13
N SER A 153 -20.84 -11.43 23.77
CA SER A 153 -19.88 -10.62 24.54
C SER A 153 -20.41 -10.19 25.91
N ARG A 154 -21.73 -10.23 26.11
CA ARG A 154 -22.38 -9.87 27.38
C ARG A 154 -22.17 -10.92 28.48
N THR A 155 -21.67 -12.10 28.12
CA THR A 155 -21.34 -13.17 29.09
C THR A 155 -19.84 -13.23 29.41
N LEU A 156 -19.04 -12.29 28.89
CA LEU A 156 -17.62 -12.23 29.19
C LEU A 156 -17.39 -11.93 30.68
N PRO A 157 -16.34 -12.50 31.31
CA PRO A 157 -15.95 -12.13 32.66
C PRO A 157 -15.57 -10.65 32.73
N ASP A 158 -15.97 -9.96 33.80
CA ASP A 158 -15.62 -8.55 34.03
C ASP A 158 -14.10 -8.33 33.94
N VAL A 159 -13.30 -9.28 34.45
CA VAL A 159 -11.83 -9.22 34.42
C VAL A 159 -11.28 -9.07 32.99
N SER A 160 -11.82 -9.82 32.02
CA SER A 160 -11.40 -9.73 30.61
C SER A 160 -11.80 -8.38 29.99
N VAL A 161 -12.97 -7.86 30.35
CA VAL A 161 -13.47 -6.56 29.84
C VAL A 161 -12.72 -5.38 30.48
N TYR A 162 -12.37 -5.46 31.75
CA TYR A 162 -11.47 -4.49 32.39
C TYR A 162 -10.08 -4.52 31.77
N PHE A 163 -9.54 -5.73 31.51
CA PHE A 163 -8.21 -5.89 30.93
C PHE A 163 -8.10 -5.23 29.56
N ILE A 164 -9.03 -5.49 28.62
CA ILE A 164 -8.91 -4.96 27.25
C ILE A 164 -8.99 -3.43 27.20
N LYS A 165 -9.71 -2.82 28.14
CA LYS A 165 -9.84 -1.35 28.22
C LYS A 165 -8.52 -0.68 28.60
N SER A 166 -7.75 -1.29 29.49
CA SER A 166 -6.42 -0.80 29.85
C SER A 166 -5.33 -1.29 28.90
N HIS A 167 -5.54 -2.43 28.22
CA HIS A 167 -4.55 -3.11 27.38
C HIS A 167 -5.05 -3.30 25.94
N SER A 168 -5.35 -2.19 25.27
CA SER A 168 -5.80 -2.24 23.86
C SER A 168 -4.65 -2.23 22.85
N LEU A 169 -3.42 -1.88 23.26
CA LEU A 169 -2.26 -1.77 22.40
C LEU A 169 -1.44 -3.08 22.40
N MET A 170 -1.09 -3.58 21.22
CA MET A 170 -0.16 -4.70 21.07
C MET A 170 1.30 -4.25 21.24
N ASP A 171 2.14 -5.10 21.81
CA ASP A 171 3.58 -4.82 22.05
C ASP A 171 4.37 -4.75 20.75
N ARG A 172 4.14 -5.74 19.87
CA ARG A 172 4.82 -5.84 18.57
C ARG A 172 4.15 -4.97 17.52
N ALA A 173 4.97 -4.37 16.66
CA ALA A 173 4.53 -3.72 15.44
C ALA A 173 4.43 -4.73 14.31
N VAL A 174 3.46 -4.53 13.42
CA VAL A 174 3.27 -5.36 12.23
C VAL A 174 4.37 -5.03 11.22
N PRO A 175 5.22 -6.01 10.83
CA PRO A 175 6.28 -5.78 9.86
C PRO A 175 5.73 -5.69 8.42
N PRO A 176 6.41 -4.99 7.50
CA PRO A 176 6.04 -5.00 6.09
C PRO A 176 6.37 -6.37 5.48
N PHE A 177 5.57 -6.80 4.50
CA PHE A 177 5.65 -8.15 3.93
C PHE A 177 7.02 -8.48 3.32
N PHE A 178 7.65 -7.50 2.65
CA PHE A 178 8.96 -7.67 2.02
C PHE A 178 10.12 -7.22 2.91
N SER A 179 9.89 -6.95 4.20
CA SER A 179 10.86 -6.35 5.14
C SER A 179 11.39 -4.96 4.76
N VAL A 180 11.01 -4.44 3.59
CA VAL A 180 11.34 -3.11 3.07
C VAL A 180 10.07 -2.45 2.50
N PRO A 181 10.03 -1.11 2.39
CA PRO A 181 9.01 -0.44 1.60
C PRO A 181 9.18 -0.77 0.12
N LEU A 182 8.05 -0.87 -0.58
CA LEU A 182 8.01 -1.17 -2.01
C LEU A 182 8.52 0.00 -2.83
N LEU A 183 8.02 1.20 -2.57
CA LEU A 183 8.41 2.44 -3.24
C LEU A 183 8.75 3.47 -2.18
N VAL A 184 9.84 4.22 -2.38
CA VAL A 184 10.25 5.33 -1.54
C VAL A 184 10.50 6.55 -2.40
N ARG A 185 9.96 7.70 -1.99
CA ARG A 185 10.23 9.00 -2.60
C ARG A 185 10.64 9.98 -1.50
N LEU A 186 11.90 10.37 -1.51
CA LEU A 186 12.44 11.43 -0.65
C LEU A 186 12.52 12.69 -1.51
N SER A 187 11.55 13.59 -1.38
CA SER A 187 11.46 14.81 -2.16
C SER A 187 10.68 15.87 -1.39
N SER A 188 11.09 17.13 -1.54
CA SER A 188 10.35 18.28 -1.06
C SER A 188 9.22 18.72 -2.02
N GLN A 189 9.12 18.12 -3.21
CA GLN A 189 8.19 18.57 -4.24
C GLN A 189 6.76 18.09 -3.99
N TYR A 190 6.58 16.82 -3.62
CA TYR A 190 5.27 16.22 -3.41
C TYR A 190 5.33 15.07 -2.41
N ARG A 191 4.20 14.75 -1.80
CA ARG A 191 3.98 13.59 -0.93
C ARG A 191 2.87 12.71 -1.48
N PHE A 192 2.96 11.42 -1.22
CA PHE A 192 1.92 10.47 -1.59
C PHE A 192 0.68 10.68 -0.72
N SER A 193 -0.50 10.60 -1.33
CA SER A 193 -1.79 10.88 -0.68
C SER A 193 -2.79 9.73 -0.78
N ALA A 194 -2.83 9.03 -1.92
CA ALA A 194 -3.82 7.99 -2.21
C ALA A 194 -3.19 6.79 -2.91
N ILE A 195 -3.85 5.63 -2.86
CA ILE A 195 -3.42 4.43 -3.57
C ILE A 195 -4.61 3.61 -4.09
N ALA A 196 -4.47 3.08 -5.31
CA ALA A 196 -5.27 2.00 -5.85
C ALA A 196 -4.34 0.92 -6.41
N VAL A 197 -4.75 -0.35 -6.36
CA VAL A 197 -3.93 -1.47 -6.83
C VAL A 197 -4.73 -2.31 -7.82
N ASP A 198 -4.15 -2.55 -8.98
CA ASP A 198 -4.60 -3.58 -9.92
C ASP A 198 -3.84 -4.88 -9.64
N PRO A 199 -4.50 -5.90 -9.08
CA PRO A 199 -3.81 -7.09 -8.64
C PRO A 199 -3.58 -8.09 -9.78
N GLN A 200 -2.42 -8.73 -9.76
CA GLN A 200 -2.10 -9.94 -10.53
C GLN A 200 -2.26 -9.77 -12.05
N VAL A 201 -1.85 -8.61 -12.57
CA VAL A 201 -1.82 -8.33 -14.01
C VAL A 201 -0.83 -9.26 -14.68
N GLN A 202 -1.33 -10.08 -15.60
CA GLN A 202 -0.53 -11.08 -16.27
C GLN A 202 0.31 -10.45 -17.39
N ALA A 203 1.62 -10.70 -17.36
CA ALA A 203 2.58 -10.37 -18.39
C ALA A 203 2.54 -11.38 -19.56
N VAL A 204 3.21 -11.06 -20.67
CA VAL A 204 3.28 -11.93 -21.87
C VAL A 204 3.90 -13.30 -21.54
N ASN A 205 4.91 -13.33 -20.67
CA ASN A 205 5.59 -14.54 -20.22
C ASN A 205 4.76 -15.38 -19.20
N GLY A 206 3.58 -14.89 -18.80
CA GLY A 206 2.69 -15.55 -17.85
C GLY A 206 2.93 -15.20 -16.38
N GLU A 207 4.00 -14.46 -16.06
CA GLU A 207 4.22 -13.91 -14.72
C GLU A 207 3.14 -12.88 -14.38
N VAL A 208 2.92 -12.64 -13.09
CA VAL A 208 1.87 -11.73 -12.60
C VAL A 208 2.47 -10.64 -11.73
N TYR A 209 1.94 -9.43 -11.88
CA TYR A 209 2.44 -8.23 -11.22
C TYR A 209 1.28 -7.46 -10.60
N ASP A 210 1.47 -6.93 -9.40
CA ASP A 210 0.54 -5.94 -8.84
C ASP A 210 0.96 -4.55 -9.31
N VAL A 211 0.02 -3.84 -9.94
CA VAL A 211 0.23 -2.48 -10.45
C VAL A 211 -0.37 -1.49 -9.46
N MET A 212 0.48 -0.67 -8.88
CA MET A 212 0.12 0.37 -7.91
C MET A 212 -0.06 1.70 -8.63
N PHE A 213 -1.21 2.33 -8.45
CA PHE A 213 -1.48 3.71 -8.82
C PHE A 213 -1.45 4.57 -7.57
N VAL A 214 -0.61 5.60 -7.56
CA VAL A 214 -0.29 6.38 -6.37
C VAL A 214 -0.56 7.84 -6.67
N GLY A 215 -1.45 8.45 -5.89
CA GLY A 215 -1.76 9.87 -5.97
C GLY A 215 -0.82 10.70 -5.12
N THR A 216 -0.63 11.96 -5.49
CA THR A 216 0.15 12.93 -4.72
C THR A 216 -0.68 14.13 -4.25
N ASP A 217 -0.11 14.89 -3.33
CA ASP A 217 -0.65 16.17 -2.87
C ASP A 217 -0.55 17.32 -3.90
N ASP A 218 0.27 17.17 -4.93
CA ASP A 218 0.43 18.13 -6.04
C ASP A 218 -0.30 17.73 -7.34
N GLY A 219 -1.11 16.68 -7.33
CA GLY A 219 -1.99 16.33 -8.45
C GLY A 219 -1.40 15.36 -9.47
N ARG A 220 -0.27 14.72 -9.14
CA ARG A 220 0.36 13.68 -9.94
C ARG A 220 -0.21 12.30 -9.64
N ILE A 221 -0.12 11.43 -10.64
CA ILE A 221 -0.34 10.00 -10.52
C ILE A 221 0.94 9.28 -10.93
N LEU A 222 1.46 8.46 -10.03
CA LEU A 222 2.54 7.53 -10.31
C LEU A 222 1.95 6.14 -10.56
N LYS A 223 2.42 5.48 -11.61
CA LYS A 223 2.22 4.04 -11.82
C LYS A 223 3.51 3.33 -11.47
N ALA A 224 3.42 2.37 -10.55
CA ALA A 224 4.57 1.57 -10.13
C ALA A 224 4.22 0.09 -10.04
N ILE A 225 5.22 -0.75 -10.25
CA ILE A 225 5.09 -2.22 -10.14
C ILE A 225 6.20 -2.77 -9.26
N ASN A 226 5.95 -3.92 -8.67
CA ASN A 226 6.96 -4.66 -7.91
C ASN A 226 7.55 -5.77 -8.77
N VAL A 227 8.87 -5.77 -8.92
CA VAL A 227 9.59 -6.78 -9.68
C VAL A 227 10.52 -7.54 -8.73
N ALA A 228 10.56 -8.86 -8.85
CA ALA A 228 11.61 -9.65 -8.22
C ALA A 228 12.97 -9.19 -8.76
N ASN A 229 13.98 -9.06 -7.89
CA ASN A 229 15.29 -8.58 -8.31
C ASN A 229 15.94 -9.59 -9.27
N PRO A 230 16.26 -9.20 -10.52
CA PRO A 230 16.86 -10.11 -11.49
C PRO A 230 18.28 -10.57 -11.10
N ASP A 231 18.94 -9.88 -10.17
CA ASP A 231 20.33 -10.14 -9.80
C ASP A 231 20.48 -11.05 -8.55
N GLY A 232 19.37 -11.63 -8.08
CA GLY A 232 19.36 -12.65 -7.03
C GLY A 232 19.47 -12.12 -5.60
N GLU A 233 19.52 -10.81 -5.40
CA GLU A 233 19.36 -10.24 -4.06
C GLU A 233 17.91 -10.41 -3.57
N PRO A 234 17.69 -10.73 -2.28
CA PRO A 234 16.37 -11.01 -1.73
C PRO A 234 15.43 -9.78 -1.66
N GLN A 235 15.86 -8.61 -2.12
CA GLN A 235 15.10 -7.37 -2.02
C GLN A 235 14.20 -7.17 -3.24
N VAL A 236 12.93 -6.82 -3.04
CA VAL A 236 12.02 -6.46 -4.13
C VAL A 236 12.43 -5.09 -4.69
N ARG A 237 12.48 -4.97 -6.02
CA ARG A 237 12.71 -3.69 -6.70
C ARG A 237 11.37 -3.14 -7.19
N SER A 238 11.04 -1.90 -6.84
CA SER A 238 9.96 -1.19 -7.52
C SER A 238 10.46 -0.52 -8.79
N VAL A 239 9.63 -0.54 -9.81
CA VAL A 239 9.83 0.20 -11.05
C VAL A 239 8.71 1.22 -11.16
N VAL A 240 9.06 2.50 -11.26
CA VAL A 240 8.10 3.56 -11.61
C VAL A 240 7.96 3.54 -13.13
N VAL A 241 6.82 3.03 -13.59
CA VAL A 241 6.48 2.91 -15.00
C VAL A 241 6.16 4.27 -15.59
N GLU A 242 5.48 5.11 -14.82
CA GLU A 242 5.00 6.40 -15.31
C GLU A 242 4.75 7.39 -14.16
N GLU A 243 4.99 8.67 -14.42
CA GLU A 243 4.62 9.78 -13.54
C GLU A 243 3.91 10.84 -14.41
N LEU A 244 2.63 11.10 -14.13
CA LEU A 244 1.81 12.04 -14.88
C LEU A 244 1.26 13.13 -13.98
N GLN A 245 1.29 14.38 -14.47
CA GLN A 245 0.48 15.45 -13.91
C GLN A 245 -0.94 15.30 -14.46
N VAL A 246 -1.91 15.03 -13.58
CA VAL A 246 -3.29 14.71 -13.98
C VAL A 246 -4.26 15.79 -13.52
N LEU A 247 -4.10 16.27 -12.28
CA LEU A 247 -4.81 17.44 -11.77
C LEU A 247 -3.94 18.69 -11.96
N ARG A 248 -4.48 19.89 -11.65
CA ARG A 248 -3.67 21.10 -11.64
C ARG A 248 -2.62 21.01 -10.55
N ASN A 249 -1.47 21.63 -10.76
CA ASN A 249 -0.40 21.61 -9.78
C ASN A 249 -0.88 22.21 -8.44
N GLY A 250 -0.75 21.43 -7.36
CA GLY A 250 -1.23 21.79 -6.02
C GLY A 250 -2.61 21.21 -5.65
N ASP A 251 -3.36 20.66 -6.61
CA ASP A 251 -4.64 19.98 -6.33
C ASP A 251 -4.34 18.57 -5.81
N THR A 252 -4.67 18.28 -4.55
CA THR A 252 -4.39 16.97 -3.94
C THR A 252 -5.29 15.88 -4.52
N VAL A 253 -4.70 14.72 -4.84
CA VAL A 253 -5.43 13.49 -5.11
C VAL A 253 -5.96 12.92 -3.79
N ARG A 254 -7.27 12.89 -3.59
CA ARG A 254 -7.93 12.42 -2.37
C ARG A 254 -8.27 10.94 -2.38
N SER A 255 -8.64 10.40 -3.55
CA SER A 255 -8.99 8.99 -3.70
C SER A 255 -8.69 8.50 -5.11
N LEU A 256 -8.39 7.20 -5.20
CA LEU A 256 -8.15 6.49 -6.44
C LEU A 256 -8.99 5.23 -6.47
N SER A 257 -9.56 4.90 -7.63
CA SER A 257 -10.33 3.68 -7.82
C SER A 257 -10.23 3.20 -9.26
N ILE A 258 -10.16 1.88 -9.45
CA ILE A 258 -10.13 1.28 -10.78
C ILE A 258 -11.56 0.94 -11.18
N ALA A 259 -12.03 1.48 -12.32
CA ALA A 259 -13.29 1.11 -12.93
C ALA A 259 -13.06 0.15 -14.10
N ARG A 260 -13.71 -1.00 -13.99
CA ARG A 260 -13.83 -1.99 -15.07
C ARG A 260 -15.28 -2.08 -15.47
N VAL A 261 -15.57 -1.67 -16.70
CA VAL A 261 -16.93 -1.72 -17.26
C VAL A 261 -16.89 -2.68 -18.45
N PRO A 262 -17.67 -3.77 -18.47
CA PRO A 262 -17.69 -4.70 -19.58
C PRO A 262 -17.92 -4.00 -20.92
N GLY A 263 -17.04 -4.27 -21.90
CA GLY A 263 -17.09 -3.64 -23.22
C GLY A 263 -16.52 -2.22 -23.29
N GLN A 264 -15.92 -1.71 -22.22
CA GLN A 264 -15.14 -0.47 -22.22
C GLN A 264 -13.70 -0.75 -21.80
N GLU A 265 -12.80 0.19 -22.12
CA GLU A 265 -11.45 0.17 -21.59
C GLU A 265 -11.46 0.43 -20.08
N ASP A 266 -10.56 -0.26 -19.37
CA ASP A 266 -10.37 -0.05 -17.93
C ASP A 266 -9.81 1.35 -17.65
N LYS A 267 -10.40 2.03 -16.67
CA LYS A 267 -10.09 3.43 -16.33
C LYS A 267 -9.75 3.60 -14.85
N LEU A 268 -8.87 4.54 -14.56
CA LEU A 268 -8.56 4.99 -13.21
C LEU A 268 -9.39 6.24 -12.93
N LEU A 269 -10.24 6.18 -11.93
CA LEU A 269 -10.90 7.36 -11.36
C LEU A 269 -9.92 8.07 -10.42
N VAL A 270 -9.73 9.36 -10.66
CA VAL A 270 -8.93 10.26 -9.84
C VAL A 270 -9.88 11.29 -9.24
N VAL A 271 -9.96 11.30 -7.91
CA VAL A 271 -10.86 12.17 -7.15
C VAL A 271 -10.02 13.19 -6.40
N SER A 272 -10.33 14.47 -6.58
CA SER A 272 -9.82 15.59 -5.78
C SER A 272 -10.95 16.19 -4.93
N ASP A 273 -10.69 17.32 -4.27
CA ASP A 273 -11.70 18.05 -3.50
C ASP A 273 -12.80 18.63 -4.41
N ASP A 274 -12.42 19.10 -5.61
CA ASP A 274 -13.33 19.83 -6.50
C ASP A 274 -13.74 19.07 -7.78
N ILE A 275 -12.96 18.07 -8.20
CA ILE A 275 -13.14 17.39 -9.48
C ILE A 275 -12.94 15.88 -9.41
N VAL A 276 -13.64 15.18 -10.31
CA VAL A 276 -13.44 13.76 -10.60
C VAL A 276 -13.09 13.62 -12.07
N ILE A 277 -11.97 13.01 -12.37
CA ILE A 277 -11.51 12.75 -13.75
C ILE A 277 -11.18 11.28 -13.93
N THR A 278 -11.26 10.80 -15.16
CA THR A 278 -10.92 9.41 -15.51
C THR A 278 -9.78 9.40 -16.52
N ILE A 279 -8.77 8.58 -16.27
CA ILE A 279 -7.67 8.33 -17.22
C ILE A 279 -7.59 6.84 -17.58
N PRO A 280 -7.08 6.47 -18.76
CA PRO A 280 -6.83 5.07 -19.09
C PRO A 280 -5.88 4.39 -18.09
N LEU A 281 -6.10 3.11 -17.78
CA LEU A 281 -5.18 2.33 -16.94
C LEU A 281 -3.81 2.14 -17.60
N GLN A 282 -3.79 1.99 -18.92
CA GLN A 282 -2.61 1.79 -19.75
C GLN A 282 -2.54 2.84 -20.85
N ARG A 283 -1.32 3.14 -21.32
CA ARG A 283 -1.05 4.11 -22.40
C ARG A 283 -0.04 3.55 -23.40
N CYS A 284 -0.21 2.27 -23.77
CA CYS A 284 0.73 1.56 -24.63
C CYS A 284 0.79 2.15 -26.05
N ALA A 285 -0.34 2.61 -26.59
CA ALA A 285 -0.45 3.14 -27.95
C ALA A 285 -0.29 4.68 -27.99
N THR A 286 0.75 5.21 -27.33
CA THR A 286 1.02 6.65 -27.34
C THR A 286 1.96 7.04 -28.48
N VAL A 287 1.75 8.22 -29.08
CA VAL A 287 2.59 8.76 -30.18
C VAL A 287 4.08 8.89 -29.85
N LYS A 288 4.45 8.90 -28.57
CA LYS A 288 5.84 8.94 -28.11
C LYS A 288 6.57 7.59 -28.26
N ILE A 289 5.83 6.49 -28.37
CA ILE A 289 6.38 5.14 -28.45
C ILE A 289 6.48 4.78 -29.92
N THR A 290 7.69 4.90 -30.47
CA THR A 290 7.92 4.80 -31.91
C THR A 290 8.53 3.47 -32.32
N ASN A 291 9.20 2.81 -31.38
CA ASN A 291 9.99 1.62 -31.67
C ASN A 291 9.90 0.58 -30.53
N CYS A 292 10.47 -0.59 -30.82
CA CYS A 292 10.51 -1.76 -29.92
C CYS A 292 11.14 -1.43 -28.55
N SER A 293 12.22 -0.65 -28.55
CA SER A 293 12.96 -0.30 -27.34
C SER A 293 12.19 0.69 -26.47
N ASP A 294 11.50 1.66 -27.08
CA ASP A 294 10.60 2.57 -26.35
C ASP A 294 9.50 1.79 -25.63
N CYS A 295 8.86 0.84 -26.32
CA CYS A 295 7.75 0.06 -25.78
C CYS A 295 8.16 -0.84 -24.63
N ILE A 296 9.30 -1.53 -24.77
CA ILE A 296 9.81 -2.43 -23.73
C ILE A 296 10.40 -1.64 -22.57
N GLY A 297 10.99 -0.48 -22.85
CA GLY A 297 11.52 0.46 -21.85
C GLY A 297 10.46 1.02 -20.90
N LEU A 298 9.17 0.96 -21.26
CA LEU A 298 8.07 1.30 -20.32
C LEU A 298 8.04 0.36 -19.11
N GLN A 299 8.45 -0.90 -19.29
CA GLN A 299 8.32 -1.95 -18.27
C GLN A 299 6.86 -2.13 -17.76
N ASP A 300 5.87 -1.69 -18.54
CA ASP A 300 4.45 -1.78 -18.15
C ASP A 300 3.91 -3.20 -18.44
N PRO A 301 3.35 -3.92 -17.45
CA PRO A 301 2.81 -5.26 -17.65
C PRO A 301 1.63 -5.30 -18.63
N TYR A 302 0.92 -4.18 -18.86
CA TYR A 302 -0.15 -4.11 -19.86
C TYR A 302 0.38 -3.98 -21.29
N CYS A 303 1.62 -3.54 -21.47
CA CYS A 303 2.16 -3.17 -22.77
C CYS A 303 3.09 -4.23 -23.34
N ALA A 304 2.96 -4.52 -24.62
CA ALA A 304 3.88 -5.37 -25.35
C ALA A 304 4.10 -4.87 -26.79
N TRP A 305 5.27 -5.14 -27.33
CA TRP A 305 5.59 -4.82 -28.72
C TRP A 305 5.12 -5.93 -29.66
N ASP A 306 4.22 -5.60 -30.59
CA ASP A 306 3.78 -6.52 -31.65
C ASP A 306 4.80 -6.52 -32.80
N THR A 307 5.46 -7.65 -32.99
CA THR A 307 6.47 -7.82 -34.06
C THR A 307 5.89 -7.85 -35.47
N ARG A 308 4.59 -8.16 -35.63
CA ARG A 308 3.92 -8.19 -36.93
C ARG A 308 3.47 -6.80 -37.35
N GLU A 309 2.75 -6.14 -36.45
CA GLU A 309 2.19 -4.81 -36.68
C GLU A 309 3.22 -3.69 -36.45
N ARG A 310 4.36 -4.01 -35.82
CA ARG A 310 5.43 -3.06 -35.47
C ARG A 310 4.92 -1.87 -34.66
N GLN A 311 4.11 -2.16 -33.65
CA GLN A 311 3.51 -1.16 -32.76
C GLN A 311 3.46 -1.66 -31.32
N CYS A 312 3.47 -0.73 -30.37
CA CYS A 312 3.24 -1.02 -28.97
C CYS A 312 1.74 -1.11 -28.71
N VAL A 313 1.28 -2.22 -28.15
CA VAL A 313 -0.14 -2.50 -27.94
C VAL A 313 -0.41 -2.90 -26.50
N ALA A 314 -1.62 -2.62 -26.04
CA ALA A 314 -2.13 -3.22 -24.83
C ALA A 314 -2.43 -4.70 -25.12
N HIS A 315 -1.79 -5.61 -24.39
CA HIS A 315 -2.03 -7.03 -24.59
C HIS A 315 -3.14 -7.49 -23.63
N SER A 316 -4.31 -7.79 -24.20
CA SER A 316 -5.47 -8.31 -23.47
C SER A 316 -5.78 -9.76 -23.85
N ASP A 317 -5.14 -10.29 -24.90
CA ASP A 317 -5.65 -11.44 -25.63
C ASP A 317 -4.61 -12.57 -25.73
N ASN A 318 -4.89 -13.69 -25.05
CA ASN A 318 -4.00 -14.85 -24.92
C ASN A 318 -3.59 -15.45 -26.27
N ASN A 319 -4.38 -15.27 -27.32
CA ASN A 319 -4.17 -15.91 -28.62
C ASN A 319 -3.06 -15.26 -29.48
N LYS A 320 -2.58 -14.06 -29.14
CA LYS A 320 -1.53 -13.34 -29.89
C LYS A 320 -0.14 -13.36 -29.25
N LYS A 321 0.04 -14.03 -28.10
CA LYS A 321 1.28 -14.02 -27.29
C LYS A 321 2.57 -14.40 -28.03
N LYS A 322 2.49 -15.20 -29.11
CA LYS A 322 3.69 -15.65 -29.86
C LYS A 322 4.45 -14.52 -30.58
N HIS A 323 3.84 -13.36 -30.78
CA HIS A 323 4.43 -12.24 -31.52
C HIS A 323 4.72 -11.01 -30.66
N PHE A 324 4.48 -11.12 -29.35
CA PHE A 324 4.67 -10.04 -28.40
C PHE A 324 6.05 -10.12 -27.74
N LEU A 325 6.75 -8.99 -27.72
CA LEU A 325 7.97 -8.81 -26.95
C LEU A 325 7.67 -7.95 -25.73
N GLN A 326 8.12 -8.41 -24.57
CA GLN A 326 8.00 -7.71 -23.30
C GLN A 326 9.16 -8.13 -22.39
N ASN A 327 9.71 -7.20 -21.62
CA ASN A 327 10.69 -7.50 -20.57
C ASN A 327 10.52 -6.52 -19.42
N ILE A 328 9.69 -6.88 -18.45
CA ILE A 328 9.38 -6.05 -17.30
C ILE A 328 10.58 -5.90 -16.35
N PRO A 329 11.34 -6.97 -16.00
CA PRO A 329 12.44 -6.82 -15.06
C PRO A 329 13.58 -5.94 -15.53
N ARG A 330 13.91 -5.94 -16.84
CA ARG A 330 15.08 -5.22 -17.36
C ARG A 330 14.75 -4.01 -18.25
N GLY A 331 13.55 -3.94 -18.83
CA GLY A 331 13.20 -2.88 -19.78
C GLY A 331 13.94 -2.98 -21.12
N GLU A 332 14.58 -4.11 -21.41
CA GLU A 332 15.38 -4.32 -22.62
C GLU A 332 15.14 -5.71 -23.23
N HIS A 333 15.19 -5.81 -24.55
CA HIS A 333 15.02 -7.10 -25.23
C HIS A 333 15.98 -7.23 -26.41
N LYS A 334 16.63 -8.40 -26.54
CA LYS A 334 17.68 -8.65 -27.56
C LYS A 334 17.19 -8.51 -29.00
N ALA A 335 15.89 -8.72 -29.23
CA ALA A 335 15.28 -8.57 -30.55
C ALA A 335 14.92 -7.12 -30.90
N CYS A 336 15.02 -6.18 -29.94
CA CYS A 336 14.90 -4.75 -30.23
C CYS A 336 16.27 -4.17 -30.60
N PRO A 337 16.34 -3.19 -31.51
CA PRO A 337 17.55 -2.43 -31.76
C PRO A 337 18.07 -1.75 -30.48
N ALA A 338 19.38 -1.64 -30.31
CA ALA A 338 19.93 -0.87 -29.19
C ALA A 338 19.38 0.57 -29.23
N PRO A 339 18.99 1.16 -28.08
CA PRO A 339 18.40 2.49 -28.06
C PRO A 339 19.38 3.51 -28.65
N THR A 340 19.01 4.10 -29.79
CA THR A 340 19.69 5.26 -30.35
C THR A 340 19.18 6.50 -29.62
N HIS A 341 19.99 7.02 -28.69
CA HIS A 341 19.75 8.20 -27.83
C HIS A 341 18.90 7.99 -26.57
N VAL A 342 19.61 7.97 -25.42
CA VAL A 342 19.03 8.23 -24.10
C VAL A 342 18.77 9.73 -23.98
N MET A 343 17.57 10.20 -24.32
CA MET A 343 17.09 11.48 -23.81
C MET A 343 16.34 11.22 -22.51
N SER A 344 16.99 11.55 -21.39
CA SER A 344 16.35 11.63 -20.08
C SER A 344 15.12 12.54 -20.18
N ALA A 345 13.92 11.97 -20.01
CA ALA A 345 12.68 12.74 -19.94
C ALA A 345 12.58 13.44 -18.58
N ILE A 346 13.42 14.45 -18.35
CA ILE A 346 13.12 15.50 -17.38
C ILE A 346 12.32 16.55 -18.16
N ALA A 347 11.01 16.50 -18.04
CA ALA A 347 10.16 17.58 -18.54
C ALA A 347 10.36 18.81 -17.63
N SER A 348 11.14 19.77 -18.09
CA SER A 348 11.18 21.12 -17.54
C SER A 348 10.98 22.11 -18.68
N GLN A 349 9.71 22.39 -19.02
CA GLN A 349 9.29 23.71 -19.49
C GLN A 349 7.75 23.80 -19.50
N PRO A 350 7.16 24.94 -19.04
CA PRO A 350 5.74 25.20 -19.17
C PRO A 350 5.38 25.49 -20.63
N LEU A 351 4.14 25.18 -21.00
CA LEU A 351 3.52 25.72 -22.22
C LEU A 351 3.35 27.23 -22.03
N ASP A 352 4.13 28.03 -22.76
CA ASP A 352 3.88 29.46 -22.91
C ASP A 352 2.62 29.68 -23.75
N ASP A 353 1.70 30.48 -23.21
CA ASP A 353 0.58 31.07 -23.94
C ASP A 353 1.09 32.01 -25.04
N LYS A 354 0.77 31.66 -26.28
CA LYS A 354 0.61 32.62 -27.40
C LYS A 354 -0.48 32.10 -28.33
N ASP A 355 -1.72 32.54 -28.08
CA ASP A 355 -2.42 33.58 -28.87
C ASP A 355 -3.82 33.84 -28.30
#